data_AF-A0A383BCC9-F1
#
_entry.id   AF-A0A383BCC9-F1
#
_cell.length_a   1.000
_cell.length_b   1.000
_cell.length_c   1.000
_cell.angle_alpha   90.00
_cell.angle_beta   90.00
_cell.angle_gamma   90.00
#
_symmetry.space_group_name_H-M   'P 1'
#
loop_
_entity.id
_entity.type
_entity.pdbx_description
1 polymer ?
#
loop_
_entity_poly.entity_id
_entity_poly.type
_entity_poly.pdbx_seq_one_letter_code
_entity_poly.pdbx_strand_id
1 'polypeptide(L)' 'MLQILDCTLRDGGYYNNWRFQDTLVRNYLRSMEACS' A
#
# COMPACT_ATOMS: atom_id res chain seq x y z
N MET A 1 -17.21 -7.61 -13.50
CA MET A 1 -15.80 -7.53 -13.10
C MET A 1 -15.78 -7.11 -11.64
N LEU A 2 -15.12 -7.88 -10.77
CA LEU A 2 -14.99 -7.52 -9.35
C LEU A 2 -13.92 -6.44 -9.21
N GLN A 3 -14.20 -5.38 -8.46
CA GLN A 3 -13.23 -4.34 -8.13
C GLN A 3 -12.76 -4.55 -6.69
N ILE A 4 -11.45 -4.55 -6.48
CA ILE A 4 -10.83 -4.68 -5.16
C ILE A 4 -10.04 -3.39 -4.90
N LEU A 5 -10.27 -2.80 -3.73
CA LEU A 5 -9.55 -1.63 -3.25
C LEU A 5 -8.65 -2.05 -2.10
N ASP A 6 -7.34 -1.84 -2.25
CA ASP A 6 -6.40 -2.04 -1.15
C ASP A 6 -6.20 -0.71 -0.38
N CYS A 7 -6.36 -0.76 0.95
CA CYS A 7 -6.22 0.37 1.87
C CYS A 7 -5.05 0.21 2.85
N THR A 8 -4.12 -0.70 2.62
CA THR A 8 -3.02 -1.09 3.54
C THR A 8 -2.21 0.11 4.03
N LEU A 9 -1.70 0.95 3.11
CA LEU A 9 -0.89 2.11 3.51
C LEU A 9 -1.73 3.18 4.23
N ARG A 10 -3.01 3.30 3.89
CA ARG A 10 -3.93 4.27 4.50
C ARG A 10 -4.32 3.85 5.92
N ASP A 11 -4.70 2.60 6.11
CA ASP A 11 -5.08 2.05 7.42
C ASP A 11 -3.86 1.83 8.31
N GLY A 12 -2.77 1.29 7.76
CA GLY A 12 -1.50 1.14 8.48
C GLY A 12 -0.89 2.48 8.90
N GLY A 13 -1.22 3.57 8.18
CA GLY A 13 -0.78 4.92 8.51
C GLY A 13 -1.21 5.37 9.91
N TYR A 14 -2.38 4.91 10.38
CA TYR A 14 -2.86 5.19 11.74
C TYR A 14 -1.89 4.69 12.82
N TYR A 15 -1.33 3.49 12.64
CA TYR A 15 -0.39 2.90 13.60
C TYR A 15 1.05 3.38 13.40
N ASN A 16 1.41 3.68 12.16
CA ASN A 16 2.78 4.04 11.80
C ASN A 16 3.01 5.56 11.72
N ASN A 17 2.11 6.37 12.29
CA ASN A 17 2.14 7.84 12.22
C ASN A 17 2.35 8.37 10.80
N TRP A 18 1.79 7.69 9.79
CA TRP A 18 1.98 7.95 8.36
C TRP A 18 3.45 8.02 7.89
N ARG A 19 4.38 7.41 8.62
CA ARG A 19 5.82 7.42 8.32
C ARG A 19 6.27 6.09 7.71
N PHE A 20 6.08 5.94 6.41
CA PHE A 20 6.63 4.80 5.67
C PHE A 20 7.96 5.18 5.03
N GLN A 21 8.90 4.24 4.98
CA GLN A 21 10.10 4.42 4.17
C GLN A 21 9.71 4.39 2.69
N ASP A 22 10.27 5.29 1.89
CA ASP A 22 9.96 5.37 0.46
C ASP A 22 10.23 4.06 -0.29
N THR A 23 11.25 3.29 0.14
CA THR A 23 11.56 1.96 -0.41
C THR A 23 10.41 0.98 -0.19
N LEU A 24 9.81 0.98 1.00
CA LEU A 24 8.65 0.16 1.33
C LEU A 24 7.44 0.57 0.49
N VAL A 25 7.16 1.87 0.37
CA VAL A 25 6.05 2.37 -0.46
C VAL A 25 6.23 1.95 -1.92
N ARG A 26 7.43 2.15 -2.49
CA ARG A 26 7.72 1.75 -3.88
C ARG A 26 7.60 0.24 -4.10
N ASN A 27 8.10 -0.57 -3.17
CA ASN A 27 8.00 -2.02 -3.28
C ASN A 27 6.55 -2.48 -3.21
N TYR A 28 5.77 -1.92 -2.27
CA TYR A 28 4.36 -2.22 -2.12
C TYR A 28 3.54 -1.87 -3.37
N LEU A 29 3.75 -0.68 -3.94
CA LEU A 29 3.06 -0.28 -5.18
C LEU A 29 3.41 -1.19 -6.37
N ARG A 30 4.68 -1.60 -6.51
CA ARG A 30 5.10 -2.59 -7.52
C ARG A 30 4.43 -3.96 -7.31
N SER A 31 4.25 -4.38 -6.06
CA SER A 31 3.53 -5.62 -5.75
C SER A 31 2.05 -5.53 -6.14
N MET A 32 1.40 -4.39 -5.93
CA MET A 32 0.00 -4.20 -6.34
C MET A 32 -0.17 -4.19 -7.86
N GLU A 33 0.75 -3.54 -8.58
CA GLU A 33 0.80 -3.57 -10.06
C GLU A 33 1.04 -4.98 -10.62
N ALA A 34 1.88 -5.79 -9.96
CA ALA A 34 2.11 -7.18 -10.37
C ALA A 34 0.89 -8.11 -10.15
N CYS A 35 -0.07 -7.68 -9.32
CA CYS A 35 -1.27 -8.43 -8.97
C CYS A 35 -2.55 -7.87 -9.61
N SER A 36 -2.46 -6.77 -10.37
CA SER A 36 -3.59 -6.10 -11.02
C SER A 36 -3.99 -6.73 -12.35
#